data_AF-K2ABJ3-F1
#
_entry.id   AF-K2ABJ3-F1
#
_cell.length_a   1.000
_cell.length_b   1.000
_cell.length_c   1.000
_cell.angle_alpha   90.00
_cell.angle_beta   90.00
_cell.angle_gamma   90.00
#
_symmetry.space_group_name_H-M   'P 1'
#
loop_
_entity.id
_entity.type
_entity.pdbx_description
1 polymer ?
#
loop_
_entity_poly.entity_id
_entity_poly.type
_entity_poly.pdbx_seq_one_letter_code
_entity_poly.pdbx_strand_id
1 'polypeptide(L)'
;MKQKQWKDCPVCGAKDSMRFKENFSERFKFKSCPSLIIEGLSGYFCKKCKDGIYTIETDNLIESKLAEHKARYDAKNTPVSEVIPVSTASKLLHMTRQGVLKLMKAGKLAYVFLDDKRFPKKQSVLDYGKLA
;
A
#
# COMPACT_ATOMS: atom_id res chain seq x y z
N MET A 1 14.85 -11.90 -0.46
CA MET A 1 13.92 -13.02 -0.69
C MET A 1 13.89 -13.32 -2.19
N LYS A 2 13.97 -14.57 -2.61
CA LYS A 2 13.89 -14.91 -4.05
C LYS A 2 12.44 -14.86 -4.50
N GLN A 3 12.18 -14.19 -5.60
CA GLN A 3 10.84 -14.13 -6.16
C GLN A 3 10.45 -15.49 -6.76
N LYS A 4 9.27 -15.99 -6.39
CA LYS A 4 8.73 -17.23 -6.95
C LYS A 4 8.36 -17.01 -8.43
N GLN A 5 8.83 -17.89 -9.29
CA GLN A 5 8.38 -17.96 -10.68
C GLN A 5 7.07 -18.75 -10.74
N TRP A 6 6.02 -18.15 -11.28
CA TRP A 6 4.72 -18.79 -11.44
C TRP A 6 4.59 -19.34 -12.86
N LYS A 7 4.47 -20.66 -13.00
CA LYS A 7 4.21 -21.34 -14.27
C LYS A 7 2.73 -21.70 -14.42
N ASP A 8 2.15 -22.27 -13.38
CA ASP A 8 0.73 -22.67 -13.34
C ASP A 8 -0.12 -21.60 -12.66
N CYS A 9 -1.37 -21.44 -13.13
CA CYS A 9 -2.30 -20.47 -12.58
C CYS A 9 -2.97 -21.02 -11.31
N PRO A 10 -2.81 -20.37 -10.14
CA PRO A 10 -3.43 -20.84 -8.90
C PRO A 10 -4.93 -20.56 -8.81
N VAL A 11 -5.48 -19.68 -9.67
CA VAL A 11 -6.90 -19.32 -9.66
C VAL A 11 -7.74 -20.32 -10.47
N CYS A 12 -7.32 -20.64 -11.70
CA CYS A 12 -8.07 -21.54 -12.59
C CYS A 12 -7.42 -22.92 -12.82
N GLY A 13 -6.26 -23.20 -12.20
CA GLY A 13 -5.56 -24.49 -12.32
C GLY A 13 -4.88 -24.75 -13.67
N ALA A 14 -4.87 -23.78 -14.57
CA ALA A 14 -4.30 -23.95 -15.91
C ALA A 14 -2.77 -24.07 -15.86
N LYS A 15 -2.23 -25.16 -16.41
CA LYS A 15 -0.80 -25.44 -16.49
C LYS A 15 -0.07 -24.56 -17.52
N ASP A 16 1.17 -24.16 -17.23
CA ASP A 16 2.06 -23.29 -18.05
C ASP A 16 1.36 -22.04 -18.64
N SER A 17 0.39 -21.53 -17.91
CA SER A 17 -0.52 -20.48 -18.39
C SER A 17 -0.11 -19.08 -17.92
N MET A 18 0.72 -19.00 -16.88
CA MET A 18 1.18 -17.74 -16.32
C MET A 18 2.32 -17.16 -17.16
N ARG A 19 2.20 -15.89 -17.54
CA ARG A 19 3.26 -15.16 -18.26
C ARG A 19 3.66 -13.93 -17.48
N PHE A 20 4.96 -13.75 -17.36
CA PHE A 20 5.52 -12.53 -16.82
C PHE A 20 5.23 -11.37 -17.76
N LYS A 21 4.77 -10.26 -17.18
CA LYS A 21 4.61 -8.96 -17.81
C LYS A 21 5.33 -7.93 -16.96
N GLU A 22 5.96 -6.97 -17.60
CA GLU A 22 6.70 -5.89 -16.96
C GLU A 22 6.35 -4.55 -17.61
N ASN A 23 6.67 -3.46 -16.92
CA ASN A 23 6.52 -2.08 -17.38
C ASN A 23 5.11 -1.74 -17.90
N PHE A 24 4.07 -2.34 -17.31
CA PHE A 24 2.70 -1.96 -17.60
C PHE A 24 2.18 -0.95 -16.58
N SER A 25 1.05 -0.33 -16.91
CA SER A 25 0.40 0.67 -16.09
C SER A 25 -1.01 0.24 -15.75
N GLU A 26 -1.45 0.51 -14.52
CA GLU A 26 -2.80 0.19 -14.06
C GLU A 26 -3.45 1.37 -13.38
N ARG A 27 -4.76 1.52 -13.61
CA ARG A 27 -5.59 2.56 -12.97
C ARG A 27 -6.32 1.97 -11.77
N PHE A 28 -5.96 2.47 -10.59
CA PHE A 28 -6.61 2.16 -9.34
C PHE A 28 -7.74 3.16 -9.06
N LYS A 29 -8.95 2.64 -8.88
CA LYS A 29 -10.14 3.45 -8.55
C LYS A 29 -10.42 3.39 -7.06
N PHE A 30 -10.77 4.52 -6.47
CA PHE A 30 -11.18 4.64 -5.08
C PHE A 30 -12.60 5.19 -4.99
N LYS A 31 -13.33 4.80 -3.94
CA LYS A 31 -14.63 5.41 -3.65
C LYS A 31 -14.49 6.84 -3.11
N SER A 32 -13.44 7.09 -2.31
CA SER A 32 -13.27 8.32 -1.53
C SER A 32 -12.26 9.32 -2.12
N CYS A 33 -11.46 8.94 -3.11
CA CYS A 33 -10.46 9.82 -3.72
C CYS A 33 -10.36 9.59 -5.24
N PRO A 34 -9.78 10.55 -6.00
CA PRO A 34 -9.58 10.41 -7.44
C PRO A 34 -8.78 9.16 -7.79
N SER A 35 -9.03 8.59 -8.97
CA SER A 35 -8.26 7.43 -9.44
C SER A 35 -6.78 7.78 -9.61
N LEU A 36 -5.90 6.81 -9.32
CA LEU A 36 -4.46 6.91 -9.50
C LEU A 36 -4.02 5.95 -10.61
N ILE A 37 -3.16 6.42 -11.51
CA ILE A 37 -2.45 5.55 -12.46
C ILE A 37 -1.07 5.28 -11.87
N ILE A 38 -0.68 4.01 -11.78
CA ILE A 38 0.65 3.59 -11.37
C ILE A 38 1.31 2.88 -12.56
N GLU A 39 2.50 3.33 -12.90
CA GLU A 39 3.31 2.81 -14.00
C GLU A 39 4.46 1.94 -13.47
N GLY A 40 5.13 1.22 -14.37
CA GLY A 40 6.29 0.39 -14.02
C GLY A 40 5.93 -0.87 -13.23
N LEU A 41 4.70 -1.38 -13.41
CA LEU A 41 4.23 -2.58 -12.72
C LEU A 41 4.78 -3.85 -13.38
N SER A 42 5.01 -4.87 -12.57
CA SER A 42 5.40 -6.20 -13.02
C SER A 42 4.61 -7.30 -12.31
N GLY A 43 4.37 -8.42 -13.00
CA GLY A 43 3.60 -9.52 -12.45
C GLY A 43 3.45 -10.70 -13.40
N TYR A 44 2.92 -11.80 -12.89
CA TYR A 44 2.59 -12.98 -13.67
C TYR A 44 1.09 -13.01 -13.91
N PHE A 45 0.65 -13.09 -15.17
CA PHE A 45 -0.76 -13.08 -15.56
C PHE A 45 -1.11 -14.33 -16.36
N CYS A 46 -2.25 -14.95 -16.01
CA CYS A 46 -2.76 -16.12 -16.69
C CYS A 46 -3.32 -15.75 -18.06
N LYS A 47 -2.88 -16.43 -19.12
CA LYS A 47 -3.47 -16.25 -20.46
C LYS A 47 -4.95 -16.66 -20.55
N LYS A 48 -5.43 -17.55 -19.68
CA LYS A 48 -6.80 -18.08 -19.71
C LYS A 48 -7.79 -17.19 -18.95
N CYS A 49 -7.64 -17.08 -17.62
CA CYS A 49 -8.57 -16.30 -16.78
C CYS A 49 -8.22 -14.82 -16.68
N LYS A 50 -7.06 -14.39 -17.20
CA LYS A 50 -6.55 -13.00 -17.13
C LYS A 50 -6.20 -12.50 -15.73
N ASP A 51 -6.47 -13.25 -14.67
CA ASP A 51 -5.97 -12.96 -13.33
C ASP A 51 -4.46 -13.00 -13.28
N GLY A 52 -3.89 -12.27 -12.33
CA GLY A 52 -2.46 -12.23 -12.13
C GLY A 52 -2.05 -12.01 -10.69
N ILE A 53 -0.76 -12.20 -10.48
CA ILE A 53 -0.07 -12.03 -9.21
C ILE A 53 1.06 -11.05 -9.46
N TYR A 54 1.03 -9.92 -8.76
CA TYR A 54 2.10 -8.94 -8.83
C TYR A 54 3.39 -9.48 -8.25
N THR A 55 4.52 -8.93 -8.70
CA THR A 55 5.79 -9.15 -8.02
C THR A 55 5.74 -8.53 -6.63
N ILE A 56 6.55 -9.03 -5.69
CA ILE A 56 6.64 -8.45 -4.34
C ILE A 56 7.03 -6.97 -4.41
N GLU A 57 7.91 -6.61 -5.35
CA GLU A 57 8.34 -5.22 -5.58
C GLU A 57 7.17 -4.36 -6.07
N THR A 58 6.40 -4.87 -7.03
CA THR A 58 5.21 -4.20 -7.56
C THR A 58 4.12 -4.05 -6.52
N ASP A 59 3.88 -5.08 -5.71
CA ASP A 59 2.88 -5.04 -4.64
C ASP A 59 3.23 -3.97 -3.60
N ASN A 60 4.49 -3.95 -3.14
CA ASN A 60 4.99 -2.90 -2.24
C ASN A 60 4.93 -1.49 -2.86
N LEU A 61 5.20 -1.38 -4.16
CA LEU A 61 5.09 -0.12 -4.89
C LEU A 61 3.64 0.36 -4.94
N ILE A 62 2.71 -0.53 -5.30
CA ILE A 62 1.28 -0.25 -5.32
C ILE A 62 0.83 0.21 -3.94
N GLU A 63 1.03 -0.60 -2.89
CA GLU A 63 0.64 -0.26 -1.52
C GLU A 63 1.18 1.13 -1.11
N SER A 64 2.47 1.38 -1.36
CA SER A 64 3.11 2.67 -1.04
C SER A 64 2.51 3.85 -1.80
N LYS A 65 2.26 3.71 -3.10
CA LYS A 65 1.70 4.78 -3.93
C LYS A 65 0.24 5.05 -3.58
N LEU A 66 -0.53 4.01 -3.29
CA LEU A 66 -1.92 4.14 -2.86
C LEU A 66 -2.03 4.81 -1.50
N ALA A 67 -1.19 4.42 -0.55
CA ALA A 67 -1.16 5.03 0.78
C ALA A 67 -0.78 6.51 0.70
N GLU A 68 0.22 6.86 -0.11
CA GLU A 68 0.65 8.25 -0.30
C GLU A 68 -0.43 9.10 -0.97
N HIS A 69 -1.06 8.60 -2.03
CA HIS A 69 -2.12 9.30 -2.75
C HIS A 69 -3.31 9.62 -1.84
N LYS A 70 -3.74 8.63 -1.03
CA LYS A 70 -4.78 8.84 -0.01
C LYS A 70 -4.35 9.84 1.04
N ALA A 71 -3.12 9.74 1.55
CA ALA A 71 -2.60 10.65 2.57
C ALA A 71 -2.55 12.11 2.09
N ARG A 72 -2.17 12.34 0.83
CA ARG A 72 -2.17 13.69 0.22
C ARG A 72 -3.58 14.22 0.00
N TYR A 73 -4.52 13.36 -0.39
CA TYR A 73 -5.91 13.75 -0.54
C TYR A 73 -6.54 14.12 0.81
N ASP A 74 -6.35 13.28 1.81
CA ASP A 74 -6.89 13.45 3.16
C ASP A 74 -6.29 14.65 3.90
N ALA A 75 -5.06 15.06 3.56
CA ALA A 75 -4.39 16.21 4.17
C ALA A 75 -5.22 17.51 4.06
N LYS A 76 -6.03 17.64 3.00
CA LYS A 76 -6.88 18.83 2.79
C LYS A 76 -8.01 18.96 3.81
N ASN A 77 -8.46 17.84 4.36
CA ASN A 77 -9.67 17.77 5.19
C ASN A 77 -9.40 17.29 6.61
N THR A 78 -8.15 16.98 6.96
CA THR A 78 -7.79 16.44 8.27
C THR A 78 -7.31 17.57 9.19
N PRO A 79 -8.04 17.89 10.28
CA PRO A 79 -7.60 18.87 11.27
C PRO A 79 -6.28 18.48 11.94
N VAL A 80 -5.50 19.47 12.35
CA VAL A 80 -4.21 19.25 13.06
C VAL A 80 -4.42 18.49 14.38
N SER A 81 -5.57 18.65 15.03
CA SER A 81 -5.92 17.93 16.27
C SER A 81 -6.11 16.42 16.07
N GLU A 82 -6.35 15.97 14.84
CA GLU A 82 -6.58 14.56 14.51
C GLU A 82 -5.30 13.81 14.16
N VAL A 83 -4.16 14.48 14.12
CA VAL A 83 -2.87 13.88 13.82
C VAL A 83 -1.96 13.92 15.03
N ILE A 84 -1.01 12.97 15.09
CA ILE A 84 -0.01 12.94 16.16
C ILE A 84 1.40 12.80 15.57
N PRO A 85 2.43 13.26 16.29
CA PRO A 85 3.81 13.01 15.91
C PRO A 85 4.12 11.51 15.83
N VAL A 86 4.99 11.13 14.90
CA VAL A 86 5.50 9.75 14.78
C VAL A 86 6.15 9.27 16.08
N SER A 87 6.78 10.16 16.85
CA SER A 87 7.35 9.85 18.17
C SER A 87 6.27 9.43 19.18
N THR A 88 5.11 10.08 19.17
CA THR A 88 3.97 9.73 20.03
C THR A 88 3.38 8.39 19.61
N ALA A 89 3.16 8.19 18.31
CA ALA A 89 2.68 6.91 17.78
C ALA A 89 3.63 5.74 18.11
N SER A 90 4.93 5.97 18.02
CA SER A 90 5.97 4.98 18.38
C SER A 90 5.86 4.53 19.84
N LYS A 91 5.57 5.45 20.77
CA LYS A 91 5.35 5.12 22.18
C LYS A 91 4.05 4.33 22.38
N LEU A 92 2.96 4.77 21.75
CA LEU A 92 1.64 4.12 21.87
C LEU A 92 1.63 2.69 21.31
N LEU A 93 2.36 2.46 20.22
CA LEU A 93 2.42 1.17 19.54
C LEU A 93 3.60 0.30 19.99
N HIS A 94 4.37 0.73 20.99
CA HIS A 94 5.54 0.02 21.51
C HIS A 94 6.54 -0.42 20.41
N MET A 95 6.75 0.41 19.39
CA MET A 95 7.62 0.10 18.25
C MET A 95 8.52 1.28 17.90
N THR A 96 9.57 1.02 17.13
CA THR A 96 10.49 2.08 16.69
C THR A 96 9.79 3.08 15.74
N ARG A 97 10.30 4.31 15.65
CA ARG A 97 9.82 5.31 14.68
C ARG A 97 9.86 4.78 13.24
N GLN A 98 10.90 4.01 12.91
CA GLN A 98 11.03 3.36 11.60
C GLN A 98 9.95 2.29 11.38
N GLY A 99 9.56 1.56 12.43
CA GLY A 99 8.41 0.65 12.39
C GLY A 99 7.11 1.37 12.03
N VAL A 100 6.83 2.50 12.70
CA VAL A 100 5.65 3.34 12.39
C VAL A 100 5.69 3.83 10.95
N LEU A 101 6.83 4.35 10.48
CA LEU A 101 6.98 4.83 9.10
C LEU A 101 6.78 3.70 8.06
N LYS A 102 7.21 2.48 8.38
CA LYS A 102 6.96 1.30 7.54
C LYS A 102 5.47 0.96 7.49
N LEU A 103 4.75 1.00 8.61
CA LEU A 103 3.31 0.78 8.63
C LEU A 103 2.54 1.84 7.82
N MET A 104 2.96 3.10 7.93
CA MET A 104 2.40 4.20 7.12
C MET A 104 2.66 3.94 5.63
N LYS A 105 3.90 3.59 5.27
CA LYS A 105 4.27 3.30 3.88
C LYS A 105 3.49 2.11 3.32
N ALA A 106 3.28 1.05 4.09
CA ALA A 106 2.49 -0.12 3.70
C ALA A 106 0.97 0.11 3.77
N GLY A 107 0.52 1.34 4.06
CA GLY A 107 -0.91 1.67 4.16
C GLY A 107 -1.64 1.01 5.34
N LYS A 108 -0.93 0.39 6.28
CA LYS A 108 -1.50 -0.25 7.48
C LYS A 108 -1.86 0.77 8.56
N LEU A 109 -1.24 1.95 8.51
CA LEU A 109 -1.53 3.07 9.38
C LEU A 109 -1.90 4.28 8.54
N ALA A 110 -3.11 4.82 8.71
CA ALA A 110 -3.53 6.01 7.99
C ALA A 110 -2.75 7.24 8.47
N TYR A 111 -2.38 8.09 7.53
CA TYR A 111 -1.58 9.28 7.77
C TYR A 111 -1.93 10.39 6.79
N VAL A 112 -1.43 11.59 7.05
CA VAL A 112 -1.52 12.75 6.15
C VAL A 112 -0.17 13.46 6.05
N PHE A 113 -0.08 14.38 5.10
CA PHE A 113 1.06 15.29 4.97
C PHE A 113 0.72 16.65 5.59
N LEU A 114 1.64 17.17 6.40
CA LEU A 114 1.69 18.57 6.84
C LEU A 114 3.11 19.07 6.59
N ASP A 115 3.28 20.13 5.80
CA ASP A 115 4.58 20.69 5.41
C ASP A 115 5.60 19.62 4.96
N ASP A 116 5.17 18.76 4.01
CA ASP A 116 5.93 17.61 3.48
C ASP A 116 6.35 16.53 4.50
N LYS A 117 5.94 16.67 5.76
CA LYS A 117 6.16 15.66 6.80
C LYS A 117 4.93 14.79 6.95
N ARG A 118 5.17 13.51 7.23
CA ARG A 118 4.10 12.52 7.42
C ARG A 118 3.68 12.47 8.88
N PHE A 119 2.38 12.62 9.12
CA PHE A 119 1.79 12.51 10.45
C PHE A 119 0.71 11.43 10.47
N PRO A 120 0.82 10.40 11.32
CA PRO A 120 -0.23 9.40 11.47
C PRO A 120 -1.50 10.02 12.06
N LYS A 121 -2.66 9.55 11.58
CA LYS A 121 -3.96 9.90 12.15
C LYS A 121 -4.09 9.23 13.51
N LYS A 122 -4.48 10.00 14.52
CA LYS A 122 -4.62 9.57 15.92
C LYS A 122 -5.51 8.33 16.02
N GLN A 123 -6.69 8.37 15.39
CA GLN A 123 -7.64 7.26 15.45
C GLN A 123 -7.05 5.97 14.87
N SER A 124 -6.36 6.06 13.73
CA SER A 124 -5.73 4.89 13.11
C SER A 124 -4.66 4.25 13.99
N VAL A 125 -3.92 5.04 14.78
CA VAL A 125 -2.94 4.52 15.74
C VAL A 125 -3.63 3.77 16.88
N LEU A 126 -4.71 4.35 17.41
CA LEU A 126 -5.48 3.71 18.47
C LEU A 126 -6.14 2.41 18.02
N ASP A 127 -6.69 2.39 16.80
CA ASP A 127 -7.33 1.20 16.24
C ASP A 127 -6.32 0.09 15.96
N TYR A 128 -5.14 0.43 15.43
CA TYR A 128 -4.07 -0.54 15.21
C TYR A 128 -3.61 -1.16 16.55
N GLY A 129 -3.44 -0.34 17.59
CA GLY A 129 -3.03 -0.81 18.91
C GLY A 129 -4.04 -1.71 19.63
N LYS A 130 -5.31 -1.71 19.21
CA LYS A 130 -6.33 -2.65 19.72
C LYS A 130 -6.30 -4.01 19.02
N LEU A 131 -5.76 -4.05 17.81
CA LEU A 131 -5.67 -5.25 16.97
C LEU A 131 -4.34 -6.00 17.19
N ALA A 132 -3.34 -5.34 17.76
CA ALA A 132 -2.01 -5.86 18.06
C ALA A 132 -1.93 -6.40 19.50
#